data_AF-A0A377C4Y0-F1
#
_entry.id   AF-A0A377C4Y0-F1
#
_cell.length_a   1.000
_cell.length_b   1.000
_cell.length_c   1.000
_cell.angle_alpha   90.00
_cell.angle_beta   90.00
_cell.angle_gamma   90.00
#
_symmetry.space_group_name_H-M   'P 1'
#
loop_
_entity.id
_entity.type
_entity.pdbx_description
1 polymer ?
#
loop_
_entity_poly.entity_id
_entity_poly.type
_entity_poly.pdbx_seq_one_letter_code
_entity_poly.pdbx_strand_id
1 'polypeptide(L)' 'MCEWTETVNTPSAQTRFKHFINSDKRDPNVQMVPEREQHRPATPYERIPVTLVEDNA' A
#
# COMPACT_ATOMS: atom_id res chain seq x y z
N MET A 1 -11.97 21.20 18.26
CA MET A 1 -12.56 19.95 17.70
C MET A 1 -11.49 19.33 16.83
N CYS A 2 -11.16 18.05 16.98
CA CYS A 2 -10.13 17.40 16.16
C CYS A 2 -10.82 16.63 15.04
N GLU A 3 -10.72 17.14 13.81
CA GLU A 3 -11.44 16.61 12.64
C GLU A 3 -10.99 15.18 12.29
N TRP A 4 -9.73 14.85 12.61
CA TRP A 4 -9.17 13.52 12.41
C TRP A 4 -9.73 12.48 13.38
N THR A 5 -9.87 12.83 14.66
CA THR A 5 -10.43 11.94 15.69
C THR A 5 -11.88 11.60 15.36
N GLU A 6 -12.65 12.57 14.92
CA GLU A 6 -14.04 12.38 14.50
C GLU A 6 -14.16 11.45 13.28
N THR A 7 -13.27 11.64 12.30
CA THR A 7 -13.21 10.81 11.08
C THR A 7 -12.85 9.35 11.40
N VAL A 8 -11.92 9.11 12.33
CA VAL A 8 -11.54 7.76 12.78
C VAL A 8 -12.69 7.10 13.55
N ASN A 9 -13.39 7.83 14.40
CA ASN A 9 -14.47 7.28 15.23
C ASN A 9 -15.81 7.11 14.48
N THR A 10 -15.91 7.57 13.23
CA THR A 10 -17.16 7.51 12.43
C THR A 10 -17.02 6.49 11.29
N PRO A 11 -17.59 5.28 11.41
CA PRO A 11 -17.43 4.21 10.41
C PRO A 11 -17.88 4.57 8.99
N SER A 12 -18.92 5.41 8.86
CA SER A 12 -19.40 5.89 7.57
C SER A 12 -18.41 6.86 6.89
N ALA A 13 -17.60 7.57 7.66
CA ALA A 13 -16.54 8.45 7.14
C ALA A 13 -15.31 7.63 6.70
N GLN A 14 -14.99 6.54 7.41
CA GLN A 14 -13.89 5.63 7.06
C GLN A 14 -14.02 5.05 5.65
N THR A 15 -15.26 4.80 5.19
CA THR A 15 -15.54 4.24 3.85
C THR A 15 -15.02 5.14 2.71
N ARG A 16 -14.89 6.46 2.96
CA ARG A 16 -14.33 7.42 1.98
C ARG A 16 -12.83 7.22 1.78
N PHE A 17 -12.15 6.62 2.77
CA PHE A 17 -10.72 6.33 2.76
C PHE A 17 -10.49 4.85 2.41
N LYS A 18 -10.81 4.48 1.17
CA LYS A 18 -10.66 3.10 0.64
C LYS A 18 -9.21 2.59 0.53
N HIS A 19 -8.21 3.39 0.89
CA HIS A 19 -6.78 3.14 0.64
C HIS A 19 -5.99 2.57 1.81
N PHE A 20 -6.62 1.99 2.81
CA PHE A 20 -5.86 1.25 3.82
C PHE A 20 -6.33 -0.19 3.82
N ILE A 21 -5.57 -0.98 3.06
CA ILE A 21 -5.56 -2.44 3.10
C ILE A 21 -5.62 -2.84 4.59
N ASN A 22 -6.69 -3.51 5.01
CA ASN A 22 -6.85 -4.03 6.39
C ASN A 22 -5.94 -5.24 6.64
N SER A 23 -4.69 -5.16 6.18
CA SER A 23 -3.71 -6.23 6.26
C SER A 23 -2.34 -5.62 6.41
N ASP A 24 -1.56 -6.17 7.34
CA ASP A 24 -0.14 -5.85 7.50
C ASP A 24 0.71 -6.36 6.32
N LYS A 25 0.10 -7.08 5.36
CA LYS A 25 0.77 -7.57 4.16
C LYS A 25 1.06 -6.40 3.21
N ARG A 26 2.28 -6.39 2.68
CA ARG A 26 2.67 -5.48 1.59
C ARG A 26 1.87 -5.81 0.34
N ASP A 27 1.45 -4.78 -0.39
CA ASP A 27 0.85 -4.96 -1.71
C ASP A 27 1.91 -5.49 -2.69
N PRO A 28 1.75 -6.70 -3.25
CA PRO A 28 2.71 -7.26 -4.20
C PRO A 28 2.82 -6.45 -5.50
N ASN A 29 1.84 -5.60 -5.82
CA ASN A 29 1.87 -4.72 -6.99
C ASN A 29 2.74 -3.47 -6.77
N VAL A 30 3.09 -3.15 -5.53
CA VAL A 30 3.91 -1.99 -5.19
C VAL A 30 5.36 -2.43 -4.97
N GLN A 31 6.16 -2.27 -6.02
CA GLN A 31 7.61 -2.45 -5.94
C GLN A 31 8.27 -1.17 -5.43
N MET A 32 9.18 -1.27 -4.47
CA MET A 32 9.88 -0.13 -3.88
C MET A 32 11.30 -0.05 -4.41
N VAL A 33 11.78 1.16 -4.70
CA VAL A 33 13.13 1.46 -5.19
C VAL A 33 13.80 2.45 -4.25
N PRO A 34 15.10 2.29 -3.93
CA PRO A 34 15.83 3.27 -3.14
C PRO A 34 16.06 4.56 -3.95
N GLU A 35 15.69 5.71 -3.38
CA GLU A 35 15.99 7.02 -3.92
C GLU A 35 16.65 7.88 -2.85
N ARG A 36 17.98 7.99 -2.94
CA ARG A 36 18.79 8.70 -1.93
C ARG A 36 18.54 8.10 -0.54
N GLU A 37 17.93 8.88 0.36
CA GLU A 37 17.63 8.51 1.75
C GLU A 37 16.16 8.09 1.93
N GLN A 38 15.36 8.03 0.87
CA GLN A 38 13.95 7.69 0.93
C GLN A 38 13.59 6.56 -0.05
N HIS A 39 12.80 5.60 0.41
CA HIS A 39 12.23 4.58 -0.46
C HIS A 39 10.98 5.13 -1.12
N ARG A 40 10.87 4.98 -2.45
CA ARG A 40 9.68 5.37 -3.20
C ARG A 40 9.15 4.19 -4.03
N PRO A 41 7.89 4.23 -4.47
CA PRO A 41 7.39 3.28 -5.45
C PRO A 41 8.19 3.34 -6.77
N ALA A 42 8.36 2.18 -7.40
CA ALA A 42 8.95 2.04 -8.72
C ALA A 42 8.08 2.75 -9.77
N THR A 43 8.73 3.56 -10.60
CA THR A 43 8.13 4.07 -11.84
C THR A 43 7.82 2.90 -12.78
N PRO A 44 6.94 3.07 -13.80
CA PRO A 44 6.57 1.99 -14.70
C PRO A 44 7.76 1.30 -15.38
N TYR A 45 8.83 2.04 -15.67
CA TYR A 45 10.03 1.52 -16.34
C TYR A 45 10.98 0.75 -15.39
N GLU A 46 10.85 0.96 -14.07
CA GLU A 46 11.68 0.30 -13.04
C GLU A 46 11.03 -1.00 -12.53
N ARG A 47 9.79 -1.30 -12.91
CA ARG A 47 9.06 -2.47 -12.42
C ARG A 47 9.57 -3.76 -13.05
N ILE A 48 9.85 -4.74 -12.20
CA ILE A 48 10.23 -6.10 -12.59
C ILE A 48 8.94 -6.92 -12.79
N PRO A 49 8.79 -7.69 -13.87
CA PRO A 49 7.61 -8.53 -14.07
C PRO A 49 7.50 -9.59 -12.97
N VAL A 50 6.35 -9.63 -12.28
CA VAL A 50 6.05 -10.64 -11.27
C VAL A 50 5.66 -11.93 -11.98
N THR A 51 6.46 -12.99 -11.82
CA THR A 51 6.12 -14.34 -12.26
C THR A 51 5.70 -15.17 -11.05
N LEU A 52 4.55 -15.84 -11.14
CA LEU A 52 4.11 -16.77 -10.09
C LEU A 52 4.91 -18.06 -10.26
N VAL A 53 5.83 -18.32 -9.33
CA VAL A 53 6.50 -19.63 -9.25
C VAL A 53 5.63 -20.50 -8.35
N GLU A 54 5.11 -21.60 -8.89
CA GLU A 54 4.35 -22.58 -8.11
C GLU A 54 5.34 -23.39 -7.26
N ASP A 55 5.41 -23.08 -5.97
CA ASP A 55 6.11 -23.92 -4.99
C ASP A 55 5.35 -25.26 -4.86
N ASN A 56 5.77 -26.25 -5.63
CA ASN A 56 5.33 -27.64 -5.45
C ASN A 56 6.08 -28.22 -4.23
N ALA A 57 5.43 -28.17 -3.07
CA ALA A 57 5.83 -28.87 -1.85
C ALA A 57 4.88 -30.03 -1.56
#